data_AF-X0YZY9-F1
#
_entry.id   AF-X0YZY9-F1
#
_cell.length_a   1.000
_cell.length_b   1.000
_cell.length_c   1.000
_cell.angle_alpha   90.00
_cell.angle_beta   90.00
_cell.angle_gamma   90.00
#
_symmetry.space_group_name_H-M   'P 1'
#
loop_
_entity.id
_entity.type
_entity.pdbx_description
1 polymer ?
#
loop_
_entity_poly.entity_id
_entity_poly.type
_entity_poly.pdbx_seq_one_letter_code
_entity_poly.pdbx_strand_id
1 'polypeptide(L)' 'SYKVIKKYKPDIVIGTGGYVSGSVVLMAAILGFPTFVHEQNVIPGITNKFLSRITRKTFLSFNQSKEYFSNKA' A
#
# COMPACT_ATOMS: atom_id res chain seq x y z
N SER A 1 3.64 8.58 -11.98
CA SER A 1 2.46 7.81 -11.54
C SER A 1 1.12 8.34 -12.05
N TYR A 2 0.78 9.63 -11.87
CA TYR A 2 -0.53 10.19 -12.27
C TYR A 2 -0.97 9.85 -13.70
N LYS A 3 -0.12 10.17 -14.71
CA LYS A 3 -0.44 9.93 -16.13
C LYS A 3 -0.76 8.46 -16.42
N VAL A 4 -0.02 7.53 -15.80
CA VAL A 4 -0.20 6.09 -15.97
C VAL A 4 -1.52 5.64 -15.37
N ILE A 5 -1.81 6.01 -14.12
CA ILE A 5 -3.04 5.61 -13.43
C ILE A 5 -4.27 6.18 -14.13
N LYS A 6 -4.23 7.45 -14.56
CA LYS A 6 -5.35 8.08 -15.27
C LYS A 6 -5.62 7.44 -16.64
N LYS A 7 -4.56 6.99 -17.33
CA LYS A 7 -4.67 6.32 -18.64
C LYS A 7 -5.15 4.87 -18.49
N TYR A 8 -4.59 4.15 -17.51
CA TYR A 8 -4.87 2.73 -17.30
C TYR A 8 -6.21 2.49 -16.59
N LYS A 9 -6.60 3.36 -15.65
CA LYS A 9 -7.81 3.26 -14.81
C LYS A 9 -7.91 1.89 -14.11
N PRO A 10 -6.99 1.57 -13.18
CA PRO A 10 -6.97 0.27 -12.53
C PRO A 10 -8.22 0.05 -11.68
N ASP A 11 -8.76 -1.17 -11.69
CA ASP A 11 -9.80 -1.55 -10.72
C ASP A 11 -9.25 -1.61 -9.30
N ILE A 12 -8.01 -2.09 -9.15
CA ILE A 12 -7.30 -2.24 -7.87
C ILE A 12 -5.80 -1.97 -8.06
N VAL A 13 -5.17 -1.41 -7.03
CA VAL A 13 -3.71 -1.25 -6.95
C VAL A 13 -3.17 -1.89 -5.67
N ILE A 14 -2.15 -2.75 -5.81
CA ILE A 14 -1.47 -3.40 -4.68
C ILE A 14 0.00 -2.97 -4.66
N GLY A 15 0.46 -2.48 -3.51
CA GLY A 15 1.86 -2.16 -3.26
C GLY A 15 2.56 -3.20 -2.39
N THR A 16 3.83 -3.45 -2.66
CA THR A 16 4.66 -4.39 -1.89
C THR A 16 5.82 -3.70 -1.18
N GLY A 17 5.81 -2.36 -1.13
CA GLY A 17 6.86 -1.55 -0.50
C GLY A 17 7.91 -1.03 -1.47
N GLY A 18 8.89 -0.30 -0.92
CA GLY A 18 9.94 0.36 -1.69
C GLY A 18 9.51 1.70 -2.31
N TYR A 19 10.50 2.52 -2.67
CA TYR A 19 10.30 3.89 -3.13
C TYR A 19 9.38 4.00 -4.35
N VAL A 20 9.53 3.09 -5.32
CA VAL A 20 8.72 3.08 -6.54
C VAL A 20 7.25 2.82 -6.23
N SER A 21 6.96 1.78 -5.43
CA SER A 21 5.59 1.44 -5.02
C SER A 21 4.93 2.58 -4.25
N GLY A 22 5.70 3.32 -3.43
CA GLY A 22 5.23 4.49 -2.70
C GLY A 22 4.48 5.48 -3.59
N SER A 23 5.12 5.91 -4.67
CA SER A 23 4.56 6.92 -5.57
C SER A 23 3.31 6.46 -6.34
N VAL A 24 3.23 5.16 -6.68
CA VAL A 24 2.12 4.61 -7.47
C VAL A 24 0.90 4.40 -6.58
N VAL A 25 1.07 3.75 -5.43
CA VAL A 25 -0.02 3.47 -4.49
C VAL A 25 -0.58 4.75 -3.90
N LEU A 26 0.29 5.70 -3.51
CA LEU A 26 -0.14 7.01 -3.01
C LEU A 26 -1.01 7.74 -4.04
N MET A 27 -0.57 7.79 -5.29
CA MET A 27 -1.32 8.47 -6.35
C MET A 27 -2.65 7.75 -6.66
N ALA A 28 -2.68 6.42 -6.63
CA ALA A 28 -3.91 5.67 -6.82
C ALA A 28 -4.91 5.94 -5.69
N ALA A 29 -4.43 6.01 -4.44
CA ALA A 29 -5.25 6.33 -3.27
C ALA A 29 -5.82 7.76 -3.35
N ILE A 30 -5.00 8.75 -3.73
CA ILE A 30 -5.43 10.15 -3.93
C ILE A 30 -6.51 10.24 -5.01
N LEU A 31 -6.38 9.45 -6.09
CA LEU A 31 -7.36 9.41 -7.18
C LEU A 31 -8.62 8.58 -6.86
N GLY A 32 -8.73 8.04 -5.63
CA GLY A 32 -9.90 7.30 -5.16
C GLY A 32 -9.95 5.83 -5.58
N PHE A 33 -8.91 5.31 -6.24
CA PHE A 33 -8.87 3.91 -6.63
C PHE A 33 -8.69 3.00 -5.40
N PRO A 34 -9.32 1.80 -5.39
CA PRO A 34 -9.08 0.79 -4.37
C PRO A 34 -7.59 0.45 -4.26
N THR A 35 -7.01 0.66 -3.07
CA THR A 35 -5.58 0.46 -2.82
C THR A 35 -5.33 -0.41 -1.61
N PHE A 36 -4.31 -1.25 -1.74
CA PHE A 36 -3.87 -2.19 -0.71
C PHE A 36 -2.34 -2.22 -0.65
N VAL A 37 -1.80 -2.66 0.48
CA VAL A 37 -0.38 -3.00 0.61
C VAL A 37 -0.20 -4.41 1.15
N HIS A 38 0.90 -5.06 0.79
CA HIS A 38 1.32 -6.35 1.33
C HIS A 38 2.72 -6.21 1.95
N GLU A 39 2.86 -6.67 3.20
CA GLU A 39 4.12 -6.71 3.93
C GLU A 39 4.60 -8.16 4.08
N GLN A 40 5.77 -8.42 3.49
CA GLN A 40 6.43 -9.73 3.48
C GLN A 40 7.26 -9.95 4.73
N ASN A 41 7.70 -8.87 5.40
CA ASN A 41 8.66 -8.95 6.48
C ASN A 41 7.98 -8.92 7.85
N VAL A 42 8.67 -9.47 8.85
CA VAL A 42 8.26 -9.36 10.26
C VAL A 42 8.33 -7.89 10.71
N ILE A 43 9.44 -7.21 10.39
CA ILE A 43 9.62 -5.77 10.65
C ILE A 43 9.27 -5.02 9.36
N PRO A 44 8.23 -4.18 9.35
CA PRO A 44 7.78 -3.57 8.11
C PRO A 44 8.68 -2.44 7.63
N GLY A 45 8.71 -2.29 6.31
CA GLY A 45 9.38 -1.16 5.67
C GLY A 45 8.66 0.16 5.93
N ILE A 46 9.42 1.27 5.97
CA ILE A 46 8.87 2.62 6.18
C ILE A 46 7.77 2.94 5.15
N THR A 47 7.95 2.53 3.89
CA THR A 47 6.96 2.75 2.83
C THR A 47 5.64 2.04 3.14
N ASN A 48 5.66 0.76 3.50
CA ASN A 48 4.43 0.03 3.81
C ASN A 48 3.78 0.57 5.08
N LYS A 49 4.58 0.90 6.11
CA LYS A 49 4.08 1.53 7.33
C LYS A 49 3.37 2.86 7.04
N PHE A 50 3.92 3.69 6.16
CA PHE A 50 3.28 4.93 5.73
C PHE A 50 2.01 4.67 4.90
N LEU A 51 2.12 3.85 3.85
CA LEU A 51 1.01 3.57 2.93
C LEU A 51 -0.18 2.88 3.60
N SER A 52 0.07 2.03 4.61
CA SER A 52 -1.00 1.33 5.35
C SER A 52 -2.05 2.28 5.93
N ARG A 53 -1.65 3.52 6.27
CA ARG A 53 -2.54 4.54 6.83
C ARG A 53 -3.57 5.04 5.82
N ILE A 54 -3.16 5.14 4.55
CA ILE A 54 -3.97 5.70 3.46
C ILE A 54 -4.66 4.63 2.61
N THR A 55 -4.13 3.41 2.57
CA THR A 55 -4.76 2.28 1.87
C THR A 55 -5.95 1.71 2.64
N ARG A 56 -6.76 0.89 1.96
CA ARG A 56 -7.95 0.27 2.54
C ARG A 56 -7.61 -0.87 3.49
N LYS A 57 -6.63 -1.71 3.12
CA LYS A 57 -6.18 -2.84 3.94
C LYS A 57 -4.70 -3.16 3.69
N THR A 58 -4.06 -3.67 4.73
CA THR A 58 -2.71 -4.22 4.70
C THR A 58 -2.81 -5.73 4.82
N PHE A 59 -2.13 -6.46 3.94
CA PHE A 59 -2.00 -7.91 4.02
C PHE A 59 -0.63 -8.25 4.61
N LEU A 60 -0.60 -9.19 5.56
CA LEU A 60 0.60 -9.56 6.30
C LEU A 60 0.97 -11.01 6.05
N SER A 61 2.25 -11.27 5.82
CA SER A 61 2.79 -12.64 5.80
C SER A 61 2.96 -13.23 7.22
N PHE A 62 3.20 -12.38 8.22
CA PHE A 62 3.45 -12.78 9.60
C PHE A 62 2.49 -12.06 10.56
N ASN A 63 1.93 -12.81 11.53
CA ASN A 63 1.04 -12.23 12.54
C ASN A 63 1.76 -11.24 13.46
N GLN A 64 3.07 -11.45 13.71
CA GLN A 64 3.91 -10.55 14.49
C GLN A 64 3.90 -9.13 13.90
N SER A 65 3.87 -9.02 12.56
CA SER A 65 3.89 -7.71 11.89
C SER A 65 2.68 -6.83 12.26
N LYS A 66 1.58 -7.40 12.78
CA LYS A 66 0.37 -6.65 13.17
C LYS A 66 0.64 -5.53 14.15
N GLU A 67 1.60 -5.69 15.07
CA GLU A 67 1.89 -4.68 16.09
C GLU A 67 2.39 -3.35 15.49
N TYR A 68 2.92 -3.38 14.27
CA TYR A 68 3.47 -2.20 13.59
C TYR A 68 2.46 -1.45 12.71
N PHE A 69 1.30 -2.05 12.46
CA PHE A 69 0.25 -1.48 11.61
C PHE A 69 -0.99 -1.15 12.47
N SER A 70 -1.75 -0.14 12.07
CA SER A 70 -3.02 0.17 12.76
C SER A 70 -4.07 -0.92 12.44
N ASN A 71 -5.31 -0.75 12.94
CA ASN A 71 -6.44 -1.69 12.80
C ASN A 71 -6.86 -2.08 11.35
N LYS A 72 -6.06 -1.75 10.32
CA LYS A 72 -6.29 -2.08 8.91
C LYS A 72 -5.46 -3.29 8.44
N ALA A 73 -4.90 -4.10 9.35
CA ALA A 73 -4.02 -5.24 9.05
C ALA A 73 -4.59 -6.58 9.52
#